data_AF-A0A7H0H1U0-F1
#
_entry.id   AF-A0A7H0H1U0-F1
#
_cell.length_a   1.000
_cell.length_b   1.000
_cell.length_c   1.000
_cell.angle_alpha   90.00
_cell.angle_beta   90.00
_cell.angle_gamma   90.00
#
_symmetry.space_group_name_H-M   'P 1'
#
loop_
_entity.id
_entity.type
_entity.pdbx_description
1 polymer ?
#
loop_
_entity_poly.entity_id
_entity_poly.type
_entity_poly.pdbx_seq_one_letter_code
_entity_poly.pdbx_strand_id
1 'polypeptide(L)'
;MKKNSKTATTKATAKAATTNHPDVYQIVTDRIIAALEGGIIPWRKPWNAVYGLPRNYATGRVYSGINLFLLHFSGALPFFMTFKQALALGGNVRKGAKGHHVIYYSIAKRENKETGKEEKMPFLKYYTVFSVEDIEGIEFKLPEVKTYGFTPAR
;
A
#
# COMPACT_ATOMS: atom_id res chain seq x y z
N MET A 1 -2.60 70.31 -19.33
CA MET A 1 -3.52 69.43 -18.57
C MET A 1 -3.00 68.00 -18.64
N LYS A 2 -2.67 67.41 -17.49
CA LYS A 2 -2.09 66.07 -17.33
C LYS A 2 -3.19 65.01 -17.43
N LYS A 3 -3.02 63.97 -18.25
CA LYS A 3 -3.71 62.68 -18.10
C LYS A 3 -2.77 61.53 -18.49
N ASN A 4 -2.04 61.01 -17.50
CA ASN A 4 -1.32 59.73 -17.60
C ASN A 4 -2.31 58.60 -17.32
N SER A 5 -2.64 57.79 -18.34
CA SER A 5 -3.30 56.50 -18.13
C SER A 5 -2.23 55.46 -17.76
N LYS A 6 -2.11 55.15 -16.47
CA LYS A 6 -1.31 54.00 -15.99
C LYS A 6 -2.09 52.73 -16.28
N THR A 7 -1.73 52.00 -17.33
CA THR A 7 -2.21 50.62 -17.54
C THR A 7 -1.44 49.72 -16.59
N ALA A 8 -2.11 49.24 -15.54
CA ALA A 8 -1.55 48.32 -14.57
C ALA A 8 -1.40 46.93 -15.21
N THR A 9 -0.16 46.53 -15.47
CA THR A 9 0.19 45.15 -15.84
C THR A 9 -0.03 44.25 -14.62
N THR A 10 -1.15 43.54 -14.56
CA THR A 10 -1.40 42.48 -13.59
C THR A 10 -0.44 41.32 -13.87
N LYS A 11 0.68 41.28 -13.15
CA LYS A 11 1.64 40.18 -13.21
C LYS A 11 1.01 38.99 -12.47
N ALA A 12 0.35 38.11 -13.21
CA ALA A 12 -0.14 36.84 -12.69
C ALA A 12 1.06 36.05 -12.14
N THR A 13 1.08 35.86 -10.83
CA THR A 13 2.02 34.96 -10.16
C THR A 13 1.66 33.54 -10.54
N ALA A 14 2.41 32.96 -11.48
CA ALA A 14 2.36 31.53 -11.77
C ALA A 14 2.77 30.78 -10.50
N LYS A 15 1.79 30.17 -9.84
CA LYS A 15 2.00 29.27 -8.70
C LYS A 15 2.88 28.12 -9.21
N ALA A 16 4.11 28.05 -8.71
CA ALA A 16 5.03 26.96 -9.02
C ALA A 16 4.31 25.63 -8.74
N ALA A 17 4.20 24.78 -9.75
CA ALA A 17 3.68 23.44 -9.61
C ALA A 17 4.63 22.69 -8.66
N THR A 18 4.23 22.57 -7.40
CA THR A 18 4.86 21.65 -6.46
C THR A 18 4.77 20.28 -7.10
N THR A 19 5.91 19.68 -7.42
CA THR A 19 6.00 18.29 -7.87
C THR A 19 5.28 17.43 -6.84
N ASN A 20 4.04 17.06 -7.15
CA ASN A 20 3.20 16.18 -6.33
C ASN A 20 3.90 14.82 -6.34
N HIS A 21 4.81 14.60 -5.39
CA HIS A 21 5.03 13.25 -4.91
C HIS A 21 3.64 12.75 -4.53
N PRO A 22 3.12 11.68 -5.15
CA PRO A 22 1.80 11.20 -4.81
C PRO A 22 1.83 10.87 -3.32
N ASP A 23 1.07 11.65 -2.56
CA ASP A 23 1.06 11.55 -1.12
C ASP A 23 0.59 10.13 -0.78
N VAL A 24 1.41 9.39 -0.05
CA VAL A 24 1.10 8.01 0.35
C VAL A 24 -0.22 7.98 1.12
N TYR A 25 -0.51 9.04 1.88
CA TYR A 25 -1.79 9.21 2.57
C TYR A 25 -2.95 9.36 1.59
N GLN A 26 -2.78 10.14 0.52
CA GLN A 26 -3.83 10.34 -0.49
C GLN A 26 -4.16 9.05 -1.23
N ILE A 27 -3.15 8.29 -1.68
CA ILE A 27 -3.37 7.00 -2.38
C ILE A 27 -4.23 6.04 -1.53
N VAL A 28 -3.94 5.99 -0.22
CA VAL A 28 -4.64 5.11 0.71
C VAL A 28 -6.05 5.61 0.96
N THR A 29 -6.21 6.93 1.12
CA THR A 29 -7.49 7.59 1.34
C THR A 29 -8.41 7.38 0.14
N ASP A 30 -7.95 7.65 -1.07
CA ASP A 30 -8.71 7.46 -2.31
C ASP A 30 -9.19 6.01 -2.45
N ARG A 31 -8.34 5.05 -2.07
CA ARG A 31 -8.70 3.62 -2.11
C ARG A 31 -9.76 3.26 -1.07
N ILE A 32 -9.72 3.86 0.11
CA ILE A 32 -10.75 3.68 1.14
C ILE A 32 -12.06 4.31 0.68
N ILE A 33 -12.01 5.50 0.10
CA ILE A 33 -13.19 6.18 -0.47
C ILE A 33 -13.82 5.31 -1.56
N ALA A 34 -13.02 4.84 -2.53
CA ALA A 34 -13.52 3.97 -3.59
C ALA A 34 -14.15 2.66 -3.07
N ALA A 35 -13.59 2.08 -1.99
CA ALA A 35 -14.19 0.91 -1.35
C ALA A 35 -15.54 1.24 -0.69
N LEU A 36 -15.64 2.40 -0.03
CA LEU A 36 -16.87 2.88 0.60
C LEU A 36 -17.96 3.22 -0.43
N GLU A 37 -17.59 3.86 -1.54
CA GLU A 37 -18.48 4.14 -2.68
C GLU A 37 -18.99 2.84 -3.32
N GLY A 38 -18.16 1.81 -3.35
CA GLY A 38 -18.55 0.45 -3.74
C GLY A 38 -19.46 -0.27 -2.73
N GLY A 39 -19.89 0.40 -1.65
CA GLY A 39 -20.78 -0.16 -0.61
C GLY A 39 -20.07 -1.10 0.38
N ILE A 40 -18.74 -1.22 0.31
CA ILE A 40 -17.97 -2.08 1.20
C ILE A 40 -17.49 -1.26 2.38
N ILE A 41 -17.97 -1.56 3.59
CA ILE A 41 -17.48 -0.93 4.81
C ILE A 41 -16.17 -1.62 5.25
N PRO A 42 -15.01 -0.94 5.15
CA PRO A 42 -13.69 -1.54 5.30
C PRO A 42 -13.49 -2.32 6.59
N TRP A 43 -13.95 -1.77 7.71
CA TRP A 43 -13.75 -2.30 9.05
C TRP A 43 -14.85 -3.28 9.52
N ARG A 44 -15.91 -3.48 8.72
CA ARG A 44 -17.02 -4.40 9.05
C ARG A 44 -17.00 -5.70 8.25
N LYS A 45 -16.08 -5.87 7.29
CA LYS A 45 -16.01 -7.09 6.47
C LYS A 45 -15.61 -8.28 7.36
N PRO A 46 -16.28 -9.44 7.25
CA PRO A 46 -15.76 -10.67 7.83
C PRO A 46 -14.44 -10.97 7.12
N TRP A 47 -13.35 -10.77 7.84
CA TRP A 47 -12.01 -11.11 7.38
C TRP A 47 -12.03 -12.58 6.96
N ASN A 48 -11.59 -12.90 5.73
CA ASN A 48 -11.63 -14.26 5.19
C ASN A 48 -10.81 -15.19 6.11
N ALA A 49 -11.46 -15.79 7.10
CA ALA A 49 -10.82 -16.57 8.15
C ALA A 49 -10.26 -17.92 7.65
N VAL A 50 -10.61 -18.28 6.41
CA VAL A 50 -10.26 -19.53 5.72
C VAL A 50 -8.74 -19.76 5.71
N TYR A 51 -7.96 -18.74 5.36
CA TYR A 51 -6.49 -18.80 5.28
C TYR A 51 -5.78 -17.92 6.32
N GLY A 52 -6.54 -17.26 7.19
CA GLY A 52 -6.03 -16.38 8.25
C GLY A 52 -5.58 -15.00 7.76
N LEU A 53 -4.69 -14.37 8.53
CA LEU A 53 -4.27 -12.98 8.30
C LEU A 53 -3.28 -12.86 7.12
N PRO A 54 -3.39 -11.79 6.29
CA PRO A 54 -2.43 -11.46 5.25
C PRO A 54 -1.01 -11.50 5.75
N ARG A 55 -0.15 -12.23 5.06
CA ARG A 55 1.27 -12.34 5.38
C ARG A 55 2.14 -12.28 4.15
N ASN A 56 3.38 -11.87 4.35
CA ASN A 56 4.40 -11.98 3.33
C ASN A 56 4.86 -13.43 3.23
N TYR A 57 4.72 -14.07 2.06
CA TYR A 57 5.06 -15.49 1.90
C TYR A 57 6.56 -15.74 2.09
N ALA A 58 7.43 -14.85 1.57
CA ALA A 58 8.87 -15.03 1.63
C ALA A 58 9.46 -14.88 3.04
N THR A 59 8.86 -14.02 3.88
CA THR A 59 9.35 -13.79 5.27
C THR A 59 8.49 -14.41 6.35
N GLY A 60 7.30 -14.92 6.02
CA GLY A 60 6.30 -15.44 6.95
C GLY A 60 5.63 -14.38 7.84
N ARG A 61 6.05 -13.11 7.76
CA ARG A 61 5.54 -12.04 8.63
C ARG A 61 4.13 -11.63 8.25
N VAL A 62 3.25 -11.61 9.25
CA VAL A 62 1.88 -11.10 9.13
C VAL A 62 1.91 -9.58 8.99
N TYR A 63 1.13 -9.04 8.06
CA TYR A 63 0.97 -7.60 7.90
C TYR A 63 0.18 -7.01 9.08
N SER A 64 0.51 -5.79 9.47
CA SER A 64 -0.12 -5.09 10.61
C SER A 64 -0.76 -3.77 10.21
N GLY A 65 -1.67 -3.29 11.06
CA GLY A 65 -2.37 -2.01 10.89
C GLY A 65 -3.19 -1.92 9.59
N ILE A 66 -3.11 -0.76 8.93
CA ILE A 66 -3.89 -0.46 7.72
C ILE A 66 -3.63 -1.44 6.56
N ASN A 67 -2.47 -2.11 6.53
CA ASN A 67 -2.16 -3.09 5.50
C ASN A 67 -3.07 -4.32 5.56
N LEU A 68 -3.55 -4.73 6.74
CA LEU A 68 -4.52 -5.83 6.83
C LEU A 68 -5.80 -5.50 6.08
N PHE A 69 -6.30 -4.27 6.26
CA PHE A 69 -7.50 -3.76 5.60
C PHE A 69 -7.28 -3.71 4.08
N LEU A 70 -6.21 -3.02 3.65
CA LEU A 70 -5.89 -2.83 2.23
C LEU A 70 -5.71 -4.14 1.46
N LEU A 71 -5.08 -5.14 2.10
CA LEU A 71 -4.88 -6.45 1.49
C LEU A 71 -6.16 -7.28 1.50
N HIS A 72 -6.99 -7.21 2.54
CA HIS A 72 -8.28 -7.91 2.55
C HIS A 72 -9.30 -7.37 1.54
N PHE A 73 -9.25 -6.08 1.20
CA PHE A 73 -10.12 -5.54 0.14
C PHE A 73 -9.79 -6.08 -1.24
N SER A 74 -8.56 -6.58 -1.45
CA SER A 74 -8.22 -7.17 -2.75
C SER A 74 -9.04 -8.42 -3.09
N GLY A 75 -9.52 -9.15 -2.07
CA GLY A 75 -10.17 -10.45 -2.25
C GLY A 75 -9.21 -11.57 -2.67
N ALA A 76 -7.91 -11.29 -2.79
CA ALA A 76 -6.90 -12.28 -3.13
C ALA A 76 -6.55 -13.17 -1.92
N LEU A 77 -5.84 -14.27 -2.16
CA LEU A 77 -5.30 -15.09 -1.06
C LEU A 77 -4.43 -14.24 -0.11
N PRO A 78 -4.44 -14.54 1.20
CA PRO A 78 -3.69 -13.77 2.21
C PRO A 78 -2.18 -14.06 2.18
N PHE A 79 -1.64 -14.48 1.06
CA PHE A 79 -0.21 -14.68 0.84
C PHE A 79 0.25 -13.71 -0.25
N PHE A 80 1.17 -12.83 0.11
CA PHE A 80 1.67 -11.79 -0.79
C PHE A 80 3.19 -11.78 -0.84
N MET A 81 3.76 -11.31 -1.94
CA MET A 81 5.19 -11.04 -2.03
C MET A 81 5.50 -9.90 -3.00
N THR A 82 6.69 -9.32 -2.85
CA THR A 82 7.16 -8.29 -3.79
C THR A 82 7.69 -8.96 -5.06
N PHE A 83 7.70 -8.22 -6.18
CA PHE A 83 8.27 -8.70 -7.44
C PHE A 83 9.71 -9.21 -7.29
N LYS A 84 10.54 -8.51 -6.52
CA LYS A 84 11.93 -8.91 -6.27
C LYS A 84 12.02 -10.23 -5.48
N GLN A 85 11.10 -10.45 -4.55
CA GLN A 85 11.03 -11.72 -3.79
C GLN A 85 10.59 -12.88 -4.70
N ALA A 86 9.63 -12.66 -5.59
CA ALA A 86 9.21 -13.66 -6.57
C ALA A 86 10.38 -14.06 -7.49
N LEU A 87 11.10 -13.07 -8.04
CA LEU A 87 12.25 -13.29 -8.89
C LEU A 87 13.39 -14.03 -8.17
N ALA A 88 13.65 -13.69 -6.91
CA ALA A 88 14.67 -14.35 -6.10
C ALA A 88 14.35 -15.83 -5.82
N LEU A 89 13.07 -16.20 -5.84
CA LEU A 89 12.60 -17.58 -5.68
C LEU A 89 12.49 -18.33 -7.02
N GLY A 90 12.91 -17.72 -8.13
CA GLY A 90 12.85 -18.32 -9.47
C GLY A 90 11.49 -18.19 -10.16
N GLY A 91 10.55 -17.44 -9.59
CA GLY A 91 9.25 -17.19 -10.17
C GLY A 91 9.14 -15.84 -10.88
N ASN A 92 8.04 -15.66 -11.60
CA ASN A 92 7.72 -14.40 -12.26
C ASN A 92 6.25 -14.02 -12.01
N VAL A 93 5.98 -12.72 -11.92
CA VAL A 93 4.60 -12.22 -11.80
C VAL A 93 3.94 -12.26 -13.17
N ARG A 94 2.74 -12.85 -13.25
CA ARG A 94 1.95 -12.92 -14.47
C ARG A 94 1.73 -11.53 -15.06
N LYS A 95 1.84 -11.41 -16.39
CA LYS A 95 1.55 -10.16 -17.09
C LYS A 95 0.07 -9.77 -16.88
N GLY A 96 -0.16 -8.57 -16.35
CA GLY A 96 -1.50 -8.07 -16.04
C GLY A 96 -2.00 -8.37 -14.61
N ALA A 97 -1.17 -8.99 -13.77
CA ALA A 97 -1.47 -9.18 -12.35
C ALA A 97 -1.75 -7.86 -11.64
N LYS A 98 -2.68 -7.90 -10.67
CA LYS A 98 -3.05 -6.71 -9.89
C LYS A 98 -2.03 -6.48 -8.79
N GLY A 99 -1.33 -5.35 -8.85
CA GLY A 99 -0.47 -4.90 -7.76
C GLY A 99 -1.30 -4.36 -6.58
N HIS A 100 -0.92 -4.72 -5.36
CA HIS A 100 -1.49 -4.18 -4.14
C HIS A 100 -0.47 -3.32 -3.40
N HIS A 101 -0.85 -2.13 -3.00
CA HIS A 101 0.01 -1.26 -2.21
C HIS A 101 -0.05 -1.63 -0.73
N VAL A 102 1.13 -1.76 -0.12
CA VAL A 102 1.33 -1.88 1.32
C VAL A 102 2.20 -0.73 1.80
N ILE A 103 1.88 -0.20 2.96
CA ILE A 103 2.58 0.91 3.58
C ILE A 103 3.63 0.38 4.54
N TYR A 104 4.81 0.98 4.49
CA TYR A 104 5.91 0.74 5.41
C TYR A 104 6.31 2.04 6.07
N TYR A 105 6.17 2.08 7.38
CA TYR A 105 6.62 3.18 8.21
C TYR A 105 7.82 2.73 9.04
N SER A 106 8.89 3.53 9.04
CA SER A 106 10.06 3.30 9.86
C SER A 106 10.80 4.60 10.13
N ILE A 107 11.67 4.61 11.13
CA ILE A 107 12.49 5.75 11.51
C ILE A 107 13.90 5.48 11.01
N ALA A 108 14.35 6.25 10.03
CA ALA A 108 15.74 6.21 9.57
C ALA A 108 16.62 6.96 10.56
N LYS A 109 17.78 6.39 10.87
CA LYS A 109 18.87 7.12 11.54
C LYS A 109 19.73 7.75 10.45
N ARG A 110 19.93 9.07 10.50
CA ARG A 110 20.82 9.79 9.59
C ARG A 110 21.78 10.63 10.42
N GLU A 111 23.05 10.55 10.10
CA GLU A 111 24.05 11.41 10.71
C GLU A 111 24.01 12.78 10.03
N ASN A 112 23.85 13.84 10.82
CA ASN A 112 23.86 15.19 10.31
C ASN A 112 25.31 15.59 9.99
N LYS A 113 25.60 15.87 8.71
CA LYS A 113 26.94 16.20 8.20
C LYS A 113 27.55 17.46 8.83
N GLU A 114 26.72 18.35 9.39
CA GLU A 114 27.18 19.61 9.97
C GLU A 114 27.41 19.52 11.49
N THR A 115 26.69 18.65 12.19
CA THR A 115 26.75 18.57 13.67
C THR A 115 27.31 17.25 14.19
N GLY A 116 27.51 16.24 13.33
CA GLY A 116 27.97 14.90 13.73
C GLY A 116 27.02 14.16 14.67
N LYS A 117 25.78 14.65 14.83
CA LYS A 117 24.76 14.04 15.70
C LYS A 117 23.85 13.10 14.91
N GLU A 118 23.48 11.98 15.53
CA GLU A 118 22.46 11.07 15.00
C GLU A 118 21.09 11.73 15.07
N GLU A 119 20.48 12.00 13.92
CA GLU A 119 19.10 12.45 13.80
C GLU A 119 18.18 11.29 13.40
N LYS A 120 17.01 11.25 14.03
CA LYS A 120 15.94 10.29 13.73
C LYS A 120 14.95 10.95 12.77
N MET A 121 14.91 10.48 11.54
CA MET A 121 13.98 10.96 10.51
C MET A 121 12.91 9.89 10.24
N PRO A 122 11.64 10.11 10.65
CA PRO A 122 10.56 9.20 10.28
C PRO A 122 10.32 9.26 8.77
N PHE A 123 10.08 8.10 8.15
CA PHE A 123 9.72 8.03 6.74
C PHE A 123 8.58 7.05 6.52
N LEU A 124 7.79 7.36 5.50
CA LEU A 124 6.70 6.54 5.02
C LEU A 124 7.00 6.16 3.56
N LYS A 125 6.91 4.88 3.25
CA LYS A 125 7.05 4.34 1.89
C LYS A 125 5.87 3.43 1.61
N TYR A 126 5.49 3.32 0.34
CA TYR A 126 4.65 2.23 -0.10
C TYR A 126 5.46 1.25 -0.93
N TYR A 127 5.05 -0.01 -0.92
CA TYR A 127 5.57 -1.05 -1.79
C TYR A 127 4.41 -1.71 -2.53
N THR A 128 4.69 -2.20 -3.73
CA THR A 128 3.74 -3.02 -4.48
C THR A 128 4.03 -4.49 -4.21
N VAL A 129 3.02 -5.20 -3.72
CA VAL A 129 3.02 -6.64 -3.51
C VAL A 129 1.99 -7.29 -4.42
N PHE A 130 2.24 -8.53 -4.79
CA PHE A 130 1.39 -9.35 -5.63
C PHE A 130 0.90 -10.54 -4.82
N SER A 131 -0.31 -11.01 -5.10
CA SER A 131 -0.80 -12.25 -4.52
C SER A 131 0.01 -13.42 -5.06
N VAL A 132 0.16 -14.46 -4.26
CA VAL A 132 0.85 -15.69 -4.63
C VAL A 132 0.18 -16.41 -5.81
N GLU A 133 -1.14 -16.23 -5.99
CA GLU A 133 -1.89 -16.79 -7.14
C GLU A 133 -1.45 -16.23 -8.49
N ASP A 134 -0.92 -15.00 -8.48
CA ASP A 134 -0.50 -14.29 -9.68
C ASP A 134 0.98 -14.55 -10.03
N ILE A 135 1.64 -15.48 -9.33
CA ILE A 135 3.07 -15.76 -9.47
C ILE A 135 3.25 -17.16 -10.07
N GLU A 136 3.96 -17.19 -11.19
CA GLU A 136 4.24 -18.38 -11.97
C GLU A 136 5.67 -18.87 -11.72
N GLY A 137 5.90 -20.17 -11.89
CA GLY A 137 7.23 -20.77 -11.76
C GLY A 137 7.67 -21.11 -10.33
N ILE A 138 6.80 -20.94 -9.32
CA ILE A 138 7.06 -21.35 -7.94
C ILE A 138 5.93 -22.25 -7.46
N GLU A 139 6.29 -23.38 -6.84
CA GLU A 139 5.34 -24.23 -6.14
C GLU A 139 5.17 -23.73 -4.70
N PHE A 140 4.01 -23.18 -4.40
CA PHE A 140 3.71 -22.59 -3.10
C PHE A 140 3.07 -23.63 -2.16
N LYS A 141 3.69 -23.84 -0.99
CA LYS A 141 3.11 -24.66 0.09
C LYS A 141 2.19 -23.79 0.93
N LEU A 142 0.92 -23.77 0.58
CA LEU A 142 -0.10 -23.05 1.33
C LEU A 142 -0.56 -23.89 2.54
N PRO A 143 -0.80 -23.28 3.70
CA PRO A 143 -1.32 -23.99 4.85
C PRO A 143 -2.75 -24.48 4.57
N GLU A 144 -3.07 -25.66 5.11
CA GLU A 144 -4.39 -26.26 4.99
C GLU A 144 -5.46 -25.35 5.60
N VAL A 145 -6.59 -25.24 4.89
CA VAL A 145 -7.76 -24.51 5.33
C VAL A 145 -8.35 -25.20 6.55
N LYS A 146 -8.31 -24.55 7.71
CA LYS A 146 -9.07 -25.02 8.87
C LYS A 146 -10.53 -24.64 8.67
N THR A 147 -11.32 -25.56 8.14
CA THR A 147 -12.78 -25.41 8.11
C THR A 147 -13.31 -25.60 9.52
N TYR A 148 -13.60 -24.51 10.22
CA TYR A 148 -14.39 -24.58 11.44
C TYR A 148 -15.84 -24.86 11.02
N GLY A 149 -16.28 -26.10 11.15
CA GLY A 149 -17.68 -26.46 10.94
C GLY A 149 -18.55 -25.62 11.88
N PHE A 150 -19.33 -24.71 11.32
CA PHE A 150 -20.33 -23.98 12.08
C PHE A 150 -21.51 -24.91 12.31
N THR A 151 -21.57 -25.52 13.49
CA THR A 151 -22.77 -26.24 13.93
C THR A 151 -23.66 -25.24 14.66
N PRO A 152 -24.77 -24.77 14.06
CA PRO A 152 -25.70 -23.90 14.78
C PRO A 152 -26.25 -24.66 15.99
N ALA A 153 -26.12 -24.07 17.17
CA ALA A 153 -26.81 -24.58 18.36
C ALA A 153 -28.32 -24.50 18.10
N ARG A 154 -29.01 -25.62 18.36
CA ARG A 154 -30.43 -25.84 18.10
C ARG A 154 -31.31 -25.07 19.07
#